data_AF-A0A6G3XKH7-F1
#
_entry.id   AF-A0A6G3XKH7-F1
#
_cell.length_a   1.000
_cell.length_b   1.000
_cell.length_c   1.000
_cell.angle_alpha   90.00
_cell.angle_beta   90.00
_cell.angle_gamma   90.00
#
_symmetry.space_group_name_H-M   'P 1'
#
loop_
_entity.id
_entity.type
_entity.pdbx_description
1 polymer ?
#
loop_
_entity_poly.entity_id
_entity_poly.type
_entity_poly.pdbx_seq_one_letter_code
_entity_poly.pdbx_strand_id
1 'polypeptide(L)' 'VRENSAYLSVVLISRVVTRIGTVEDIHPGVIEDLFASDLAFLQDFYRRINAEGHTRAAVTCPSCDEEFAVNFAGGRLGES' A
#
# COMPACT_ATOMS: atom_id res chain seq x y z
N VAL A 1 -6.93 -23.81 12.56
CA VAL A 1 -6.49 -22.40 12.37
C VAL A 1 -7.69 -21.63 11.86
N ARG A 2 -8.15 -20.60 12.56
CA ARG A 2 -9.26 -19.79 12.04
C ARG A 2 -8.73 -18.98 10.87
N GLU A 3 -9.30 -19.18 9.68
CA GLU A 3 -9.04 -18.36 8.50
C GLU A 3 -9.59 -16.94 8.75
N ASN A 4 -8.81 -16.13 9.45
CA ASN A 4 -9.07 -14.70 9.55
C ASN A 4 -8.39 -14.05 8.34
N SER A 5 -9.18 -13.63 7.35
CA SER A 5 -8.68 -12.97 6.14
C SER A 5 -7.80 -11.76 6.44
N ALA A 6 -8.04 -11.06 7.56
CA ALA A 6 -7.20 -9.95 8.01
C ALA A 6 -5.78 -10.41 8.40
N TYR A 7 -5.65 -11.62 8.99
CA TYR A 7 -4.36 -12.17 9.39
C TYR A 7 -3.52 -12.59 8.17
N LEU A 8 -4.16 -13.09 7.11
CA LEU A 8 -3.47 -13.43 5.87
C LEU A 8 -2.82 -12.19 5.23
N SER A 9 -3.53 -11.06 5.22
CA SER A 9 -3.01 -9.79 4.68
C SER A 9 -1.75 -9.31 5.41
N VAL A 10 -1.72 -9.40 6.75
CA VAL A 10 -0.54 -9.04 7.56
C VAL A 10 0.66 -9.91 7.19
N VAL A 11 0.46 -11.23 7.09
CA VAL A 11 1.53 -12.17 6.71
C VAL A 11 2.05 -11.90 5.31
N LEU A 12 1.18 -11.60 4.34
CA LEU A 12 1.61 -11.28 2.98
C LEU A 12 2.39 -9.96 2.92
N ILE A 13 1.89 -8.91 3.57
CA ILE A 13 2.55 -7.60 3.60
C ILE A 13 3.94 -7.70 4.23
N SER A 14 4.07 -8.39 5.37
CA SER A 14 5.37 -8.57 6.05
C SER A 14 6.44 -9.30 5.20
N ARG A 15 6.04 -10.06 4.18
CA ARG A 15 6.99 -10.75 3.27
C ARG A 15 7.54 -9.85 2.16
N VAL A 16 6.82 -8.78 1.82
CA VAL A 16 7.15 -7.93 0.67
C VAL A 16 7.67 -6.55 1.09
N VAL A 17 7.28 -6.08 2.27
CA VAL A 17 7.80 -4.83 2.82
C VAL A 17 9.20 -5.08 3.34
N THR A 18 10.19 -4.38 2.77
CA THR A 18 11.61 -4.54 3.13
C THR A 18 12.08 -3.53 4.17
N ARG A 19 11.38 -2.39 4.33
CA ARG A 19 11.71 -1.33 5.28
C ARG A 19 10.51 -0.41 5.52
N ILE A 20 10.33 0.06 6.76
CA ILE A 20 9.40 1.14 7.12
C ILE A 20 10.19 2.21 7.90
N GLY A 21 10.44 3.36 7.27
CA GLY A 21 11.25 4.41 7.87
C GLY A 21 12.67 3.90 8.20
N THR A 22 13.02 3.87 9.48
CA THR A 22 14.31 3.33 9.97
C THR A 22 14.22 1.86 10.43
N VAL A 23 13.05 1.24 10.34
CA VAL A 23 12.84 -0.17 10.72
C VAL A 23 13.15 -1.06 9.52
N GLU A 24 14.17 -1.91 9.66
CA GLU A 24 14.61 -2.84 8.60
C GLU A 24 14.23 -4.30 8.88
N ASP A 25 14.08 -4.67 10.16
CA ASP A 25 13.64 -6.00 10.56
C ASP A 25 12.10 -6.10 10.52
N ILE A 26 11.57 -6.27 9.32
CA ILE A 26 10.13 -6.35 9.09
C ILE A 26 9.64 -7.78 9.30
N HIS A 27 8.68 -7.94 10.22
CA HIS A 27 7.99 -9.19 10.51
C HIS A 27 6.50 -8.93 10.80
N PRO A 28 5.63 -9.97 10.88
CA PRO A 28 4.19 -9.78 11.10
C PRO A 28 3.84 -8.89 12.29
N GLY A 29 4.57 -9.04 13.42
CA GLY A 29 4.43 -8.17 14.60
C GLY A 29 4.60 -6.67 14.33
N VAL A 30 5.53 -6.26 13.46
CA VAL A 30 5.67 -4.84 13.10
C VAL A 30 4.46 -4.35 12.31
N ILE A 31 3.94 -5.19 11.42
CA ILE A 31 2.81 -4.84 10.54
C ILE A 31 1.48 -4.80 11.31
N GLU A 32 1.29 -5.70 12.29
CA GLU A 32 0.07 -5.75 13.11
C GLU A 32 -0.01 -4.60 14.12
N ASP A 33 1.14 -4.07 14.56
CA ASP A 33 1.23 -2.93 15.47
C ASP A 33 1.07 -1.55 14.78
N LEU A 34 0.91 -1.53 13.45
CA LEU A 34 0.62 -0.29 12.72
C LEU A 34 -0.74 0.28 13.10
N PHE A 35 -0.89 1.61 13.01
CA PHE A 35 -2.21 2.22 13.12
C PHE A 35 -3.15 1.66 12.06
N ALA A 36 -4.44 1.56 12.40
CA ALA A 36 -5.45 0.98 11.52
C ALA A 36 -5.47 1.63 10.13
N SER A 37 -5.29 2.94 10.05
CA SER A 37 -5.21 3.69 8.79
C SER A 37 -3.99 3.30 7.94
N ASP A 38 -2.83 3.11 8.56
CA ASP A 38 -1.59 2.73 7.87
C ASP A 38 -1.68 1.29 7.36
N LEU A 39 -2.20 0.38 8.19
CA LEU A 39 -2.44 -1.00 7.78
C LEU A 39 -3.44 -1.07 6.62
N ALA A 40 -4.54 -0.31 6.67
CA ALA A 40 -5.52 -0.24 5.60
C ALA A 40 -4.90 0.28 4.29
N PHE A 41 -4.04 1.30 4.37
CA PHE A 41 -3.30 1.81 3.22
C PHE A 41 -2.41 0.73 2.60
N LEU A 42 -1.61 0.02 3.39
CA LEU A 42 -0.73 -1.04 2.89
C LEU A 42 -1.51 -2.21 2.27
N GLN A 43 -2.66 -2.56 2.86
CA GLN A 43 -3.55 -3.59 2.32
C GLN A 43 -4.10 -3.20 0.95
N ASP A 44 -4.58 -1.97 0.81
CA ASP A 44 -5.11 -1.48 -0.46
C ASP A 44 -4.00 -1.37 -1.52
N PHE A 45 -2.81 -0.90 -1.13
CA PHE A 45 -1.66 -0.80 -2.02
C PHE A 45 -1.18 -2.17 -2.52
N TYR A 46 -1.06 -3.15 -1.62
CA TYR A 46 -0.73 -4.53 -1.99
C TYR A 46 -1.75 -5.10 -2.97
N ARG A 47 -3.06 -4.86 -2.74
CA ARG A 47 -4.13 -5.29 -3.63
C ARG A 47 -4.01 -4.65 -5.01
N ARG A 48 -3.82 -3.34 -5.12
CA ARG A 48 -3.70 -2.65 -6.42
C ARG A 48 -2.54 -3.19 -7.24
N ILE A 49 -1.39 -3.43 -6.62
CA ILE A 49 -0.23 -4.02 -7.30
C ILE A 49 -0.57 -5.42 -7.84
N ASN A 50 -1.11 -6.29 -6.99
CA ASN A 50 -1.20 -7.72 -7.30
C ASN A 50 -2.50 -8.13 -8.03
N ALA A 51 -3.57 -7.34 -7.93
CA ALA A 51 -4.86 -7.61 -8.58
C ALA A 51 -5.07 -6.75 -9.83
N GLU A 52 -4.66 -5.48 -9.80
CA GLU A 52 -4.91 -4.52 -10.89
C GLU A 52 -3.68 -4.32 -11.78
N GLY A 53 -2.49 -4.74 -11.33
CA GLY A 53 -1.25 -4.66 -12.10
C GLY A 53 -0.68 -3.24 -12.22
N HIS A 54 -1.20 -2.29 -11.44
CA HIS A 54 -0.73 -0.91 -11.44
C HIS A 54 -0.85 -0.25 -10.07
N THR A 55 -0.09 0.83 -9.87
CA THR A 55 -0.09 1.65 -8.65
C THR A 55 -0.77 3.00 -8.87
N ARG A 56 -1.71 3.06 -9.82
CA ARG A 56 -2.48 4.27 -10.12
C ARG A 56 -3.62 4.45 -9.13
N ALA A 57 -3.90 5.69 -8.72
CA ALA A 57 -5.13 6.04 -8.03
C ALA A 57 -5.78 7.23 -8.72
N ALA A 58 -7.10 7.17 -8.88
CA ALA A 58 -7.88 8.35 -9.17
C ALA A 58 -7.86 9.28 -7.94
N VAL A 59 -7.56 10.55 -8.16
CA VAL A 59 -7.65 11.61 -7.16
C VAL A 59 -8.36 12.80 -7.78
N THR A 60 -9.09 13.54 -6.96
CA THR A 60 -9.75 14.79 -7.35
C THR A 60 -8.98 15.96 -6.76
N CYS A 61 -8.62 16.94 -7.58
CA CYS A 61 -7.93 18.14 -7.13
C CYS A 61 -8.87 19.01 -6.27
N PRO A 62 -8.57 19.28 -4.98
CA PRO A 62 -9.44 20.07 -4.12
C PRO A 62 -9.50 21.55 -4.51
N SER A 63 -8.66 22.02 -5.44
CA SER A 63 -8.61 23.42 -5.87
C SER A 63 -9.34 23.71 -7.18
N CYS A 64 -9.56 22.70 -8.02
CA CYS A 64 -10.17 22.90 -9.34
C CYS A 64 -11.10 21.75 -9.78
N ASP A 65 -11.36 20.77 -8.92
CA ASP A 65 -12.23 19.61 -9.16
C ASP A 65 -11.83 18.70 -10.35
N GLU A 66 -10.63 18.88 -10.90
CA GLU A 66 -10.12 18.01 -11.96
C GLU A 66 -9.80 16.61 -11.41
N GLU A 67 -10.28 15.58 -12.10
CA GLU A 67 -9.96 14.17 -11.80
C GLU A 67 -8.73 13.73 -12.59
N PHE A 68 -7.75 13.16 -11.91
CA PHE A 68 -6.54 12.64 -12.54
C PHE A 68 -6.00 11.41 -11.84
N ALA A 69 -5.16 10.64 -12.54
CA ALA A 69 -4.52 9.45 -12.00
C ALA A 69 -3.10 9.75 -11.52
N VAL A 70 -2.81 9.49 -10.24
CA VAL A 70 -1.46 9.56 -9.67
C VAL A 70 -0.84 8.18 -9.57
N ASN A 71 0.46 8.05 -9.86
CA ASN A 71 1.20 6.81 -9.67
C ASN A 71 1.99 6.83 -8.34
N PHE A 72 1.61 5.97 -7.41
CA PHE A 72 2.24 5.86 -6.08
C PHE A 72 3.60 5.14 -6.07
N ALA A 73 3.92 4.33 -7.08
CA ALA A 73 5.20 3.61 -7.14
C ALA A 73 6.39 4.49 -7.53
N GLY A 74 6.17 5.78 -7.78
CA GLY A 74 7.20 6.69 -8.28
C GLY A 74 7.62 6.34 -9.70
N GLY A 75 6.86 6.84 -10.68
CA GLY A 75 7.39 7.07 -12.02
C GLY A 75 7.94 8.49 -12.08
N ARG A 76 9.12 8.70 -12.67
CA ARG A 76 9.56 10.06 -13.03
C ARG A 76 8.41 10.71 -13.80
N LEU A 77 7.89 11.81 -13.26
CA LEU A 77 6.99 12.69 -14.00
C LEU A 77 7.80 13.24 -15.18
N GLY A 78 7.57 12.74 -16.40
CA GLY A 78 8.09 13.37 -17.62
C GLY A 78 8.83 12.51 -18.64
N GLU A 79 8.72 11.19 -18.65
CA GLU A 79 9.16 10.42 -19.84
C GLU A 79 7.97 10.27 -20.79
N SER A 80 7.96 11.15 -21.80
CA SER A 80 7.03 11.20 -22.94
C SER A 80 7.40 10.20 -24.02
#